data_AF-A0A370F384-F1
#
_entry.id   AF-A0A370F384-F1
#
_cell.length_a   1.000
_cell.length_b   1.000
_cell.length_c   1.000
_cell.angle_alpha   90.00
_cell.angle_beta   90.00
_cell.angle_gamma   90.00
#
_symmetry.space_group_name_H-M   'P 1'
#
loop_
_entity.id
_entity.type
_entity.pdbx_description
1 polymer ?
#
loop_
_entity_poly.entity_id
_entity_poly.type
_entity_poly.pdbx_seq_one_letter_code
_entity_poly.pdbx_strand_id
1 'polypeptide(L)'
;MSVQTDSIAVRAVGSHRTADAASLDRLEQEIVDLDAQILAAVRRRADLARALTPVERPLTDAESRFDELGSDGPVLGRTLTRLSAAGSR
;
A
#
# COMPACT_ATOMS: atom_id res chain seq x y z
N MET A 1 4.34 -18.73 -51.48
CA MET A 1 4.63 -18.98 -50.04
C MET A 1 3.58 -18.22 -49.24
N SER A 2 2.47 -18.88 -48.89
CA SER A 2 1.37 -18.28 -48.12
C SER A 2 1.62 -18.60 -46.65
N VAL A 3 1.84 -17.58 -45.83
CA VAL A 3 2.05 -17.76 -44.39
C VAL A 3 0.68 -17.78 -43.74
N GLN A 4 0.22 -18.98 -43.39
CA GLN A 4 -1.01 -19.19 -42.65
C GLN A 4 -0.70 -18.91 -41.18
N THR A 5 -1.06 -17.72 -40.70
CA THR A 5 -1.02 -17.41 -39.27
C THR A 5 -2.24 -18.05 -38.62
N ASP A 6 -2.06 -19.24 -38.06
CA ASP A 6 -3.00 -19.80 -37.12
C ASP A 6 -3.14 -18.81 -35.96
N SER A 7 -4.29 -18.16 -35.92
CA SER A 7 -4.67 -17.25 -34.86
C SER A 7 -4.77 -18.06 -33.58
N ILE A 8 -3.75 -17.95 -32.73
CA ILE A 8 -3.75 -18.53 -31.39
C ILE A 8 -4.81 -17.76 -30.59
N ALA A 9 -6.05 -18.25 -30.67
CA ALA A 9 -7.06 -17.95 -29.67
C ALA A 9 -6.54 -18.51 -28.35
N VAL A 10 -5.89 -17.66 -27.56
CA VAL A 10 -5.56 -17.92 -26.16
C VAL A 10 -6.90 -18.04 -25.43
N ARG A 11 -7.49 -19.24 -25.51
CA ARG A 11 -8.50 -19.70 -24.57
C ARG A 11 -7.76 -19.86 -23.25
N ALA A 12 -7.71 -18.77 -22.48
CA ALA A 12 -7.46 -18.81 -21.06
C ALA A 12 -8.60 -19.63 -20.43
N VAL A 13 -8.46 -20.95 -20.43
CA VAL A 13 -9.25 -21.87 -19.61
C VAL A 13 -8.73 -21.72 -18.19
N GLY A 14 -9.17 -20.64 -17.56
CA GLY A 14 -8.91 -20.29 -16.18
C GLY A 14 -10.10 -19.47 -15.71
N SER A 15 -11.15 -20.17 -15.28
CA SER A 15 -12.28 -19.71 -14.47
C SER A 15 -12.37 -18.18 -14.27
N HIS A 16 -12.73 -17.44 -15.31
CA HIS A 16 -13.32 -16.13 -15.14
C HIS A 16 -14.73 -16.35 -14.61
N ARG A 17 -14.85 -16.55 -13.30
CA ARG A 17 -16.04 -16.09 -12.60
C ARG A 17 -15.99 -14.60 -12.81
N THR A 18 -16.68 -14.11 -13.85
CA THR A 18 -16.87 -12.68 -14.10
C THR A 18 -17.22 -12.05 -12.78
N ALA A 19 -16.30 -11.28 -12.21
CA ALA A 19 -16.59 -10.51 -11.01
C ALA A 19 -17.82 -9.69 -11.35
N ASP A 20 -18.91 -9.94 -10.63
CA ASP A 20 -20.15 -9.20 -10.82
C ASP A 20 -19.85 -7.72 -10.60
N ALA A 21 -20.45 -6.82 -11.38
CA ALA A 21 -20.19 -5.38 -11.28
C ALA A 21 -20.41 -4.89 -9.84
N ALA A 22 -21.46 -5.40 -9.18
CA ALA A 22 -21.74 -5.12 -7.78
C ALA A 22 -20.64 -5.62 -6.81
N SER A 23 -19.91 -6.68 -7.17
CA SER A 23 -18.77 -7.16 -6.39
C SER A 23 -17.53 -6.29 -6.56
N LEU A 24 -17.33 -5.72 -7.77
CA LEU A 24 -16.25 -4.77 -8.02
C LEU A 24 -16.53 -3.43 -7.31
N ASP A 25 -17.74 -2.89 -7.42
CA ASP A 25 -18.14 -1.66 -6.72
C ASP A 25 -17.93 -1.79 -5.20
N ARG A 26 -18.20 -2.97 -4.63
CA ARG A 26 -17.97 -3.24 -3.21
C ARG A 26 -16.49 -3.22 -2.85
N LEU A 27 -15.64 -3.84 -3.66
CA LEU A 27 -14.19 -3.86 -3.44
C LEU A 27 -13.59 -2.46 -3.58
N GLU A 28 -14.08 -1.67 -4.54
CA GLU A 28 -13.68 -0.26 -4.69
C GLU A 28 -14.05 0.54 -3.45
N GLN A 29 -15.27 0.36 -2.92
CA GLN A 29 -15.67 1.01 -1.68
C GLN A 29 -14.83 0.56 -0.49
N GLU A 30 -14.49 -0.73 -0.40
CA GLU A 30 -13.62 -1.26 0.64
C GLU A 30 -12.21 -0.66 0.58
N ILE A 31 -11.66 -0.47 -0.62
CA ILE A 31 -10.36 0.22 -0.81
C ILE A 31 -10.46 1.66 -0.31
N VAL A 32 -11.51 2.40 -0.66
CA VAL A 32 -11.72 3.79 -0.20
C VAL A 32 -11.77 3.86 1.33
N ASP A 33 -12.47 2.92 1.97
CA ASP A 33 -12.59 2.86 3.41
C ASP A 33 -11.26 2.49 4.09
N LEU A 34 -10.48 1.59 3.49
CA LEU A 34 -9.14 1.23 3.95
C LEU A 34 -8.18 2.42 3.81
N ASP A 35 -8.22 3.14 2.69
CA ASP A 35 -7.38 4.33 2.47
C ASP A 35 -7.67 5.43 3.48
N ALA A 36 -8.95 5.65 3.82
CA ALA A 36 -9.35 6.60 4.85
C ALA A 36 -8.77 6.21 6.23
N GLN A 37 -8.80 4.91 6.56
CA GLN A 37 -8.25 4.39 7.82
C GLN A 37 -6.72 4.49 7.86
N ILE A 38 -6.04 4.15 6.76
CA ILE A 38 -4.59 4.28 6.63
C ILE A 38 -4.20 5.76 6.83
N LEU A 39 -4.89 6.69 6.17
CA LEU A 39 -4.60 8.11 6.31
C LEU A 39 -4.78 8.60 7.76
N ALA A 40 -5.84 8.18 8.44
CA ALA A 40 -6.07 8.53 9.85
C ALA A 40 -4.96 7.97 10.77
N ALA A 41 -4.55 6.72 10.55
CA ALA A 41 -3.47 6.08 11.30
C ALA A 41 -2.12 6.78 11.08
N VAL A 42 -1.80 7.15 9.83
CA VAL A 42 -0.57 7.86 9.48
C VAL A 42 -0.52 9.24 10.15
N ARG A 43 -1.62 9.99 10.14
CA ARG A 43 -1.72 11.30 10.82
C ARG A 43 -1.44 11.15 12.31
N ARG A 44 -2.15 10.22 12.97
CA ARG A 44 -1.96 9.95 14.41
C ARG A 44 -0.53 9.53 14.73
N ARG A 45 0.09 8.68 13.89
CA ARG A 45 1.49 8.27 14.05
C ARG A 45 2.43 9.48 13.94
N ALA A 46 2.20 10.38 13.00
CA ALA A 46 3.01 11.58 12.83
C ALA A 46 2.85 12.57 14.00
N ASP A 47 1.63 12.73 14.53
CA ASP A 47 1.37 13.54 15.73
C ASP A 47 2.12 12.97 16.95
N LEU A 48 2.02 11.65 17.18
CA LEU A 48 2.71 10.97 18.28
C LEU A 48 4.23 11.06 18.13
N ALA A 49 4.76 10.83 16.94
CA ALA A 49 6.20 10.93 16.69
C ALA A 49 6.74 12.34 16.97
N ARG A 50 5.99 13.39 16.63
CA ARG A 50 6.35 14.78 16.98
C ARG A 50 6.30 15.02 18.48
N ALA A 51 5.25 14.58 19.17
CA ALA A 51 5.14 14.70 20.63
C ALA A 51 6.27 13.96 21.37
N LEU A 52 6.79 12.88 20.80
CA LEU A 52 7.89 12.09 21.35
C LEU A 52 9.29 12.63 20.98
N THR A 53 9.41 13.55 20.01
CA THR A 53 10.72 14.09 19.56
C THR A 53 11.56 14.74 20.66
N PRO A 54 10.99 15.43 21.68
CA PRO A 54 11.77 15.95 22.82
C PRO A 54 12.36 14.87 23.73
N VAL A 55 11.90 13.62 23.59
CA VAL A 55 12.36 12.47 24.39
C VAL A 55 13.34 11.70 23.52
N GLU A 56 14.65 11.90 23.72
CA GLU A 56 15.69 11.10 23.05
C GLU A 56 15.49 9.61 23.37
N ARG A 57 14.83 8.89 22.46
CA ARG A 57 14.76 7.43 22.49
C ARG A 57 15.73 6.87 21.46
N PRO A 58 16.42 5.77 21.78
CA PRO A 58 17.11 4.99 20.77
C PRO A 58 16.09 4.62 19.69
N LEU A 59 16.39 5.02 18.44
CA LEU A 59 15.66 4.62 17.25
C LEU A 59 15.75 3.09 17.17
N THR A 60 14.76 2.42 17.76
CA THR A 60 14.70 0.96 17.80
C THR A 60 14.19 0.52 16.45
N ASP A 61 15.03 -0.20 15.70
CA ASP A 61 14.82 -0.80 14.37
C ASP A 61 13.48 -0.47 13.71
N ALA A 62 13.40 0.72 13.14
CA ALA A 62 12.30 1.08 12.24
C ALA A 62 12.35 0.26 10.94
N GLU A 63 13.48 -0.39 10.65
CA GLU A 63 13.73 -1.13 9.41
C GLU A 63 12.90 -2.42 9.33
N SER A 64 12.70 -3.15 10.43
CA SER A 64 12.00 -4.45 10.38
C SER A 64 10.47 -4.37 10.47
N ARG A 65 9.90 -3.21 10.81
CA ARG A 65 8.43 -3.08 11.03
C ARG A 65 7.59 -3.31 9.77
N PHE A 66 8.17 -3.16 8.58
CA PHE A 66 7.45 -3.23 7.31
C PHE A 66 7.98 -4.32 6.38
N ASP A 67 8.72 -5.31 6.91
CA ASP A 67 9.34 -6.38 6.10
C ASP A 67 8.31 -7.22 5.33
N GLU A 68 7.09 -7.34 5.84
CA GLU A 68 5.98 -8.02 5.16
C GLU A 68 5.55 -7.35 3.84
N LEU A 69 5.90 -6.07 3.64
CA LEU A 69 5.70 -5.36 2.38
C LEU A 69 6.83 -5.61 1.36
N GLY A 70 7.81 -6.45 1.69
CA GLY A 70 8.96 -6.75 0.84
C GLY A 70 9.77 -5.50 0.51
N SER A 71 10.00 -5.25 -0.78
CA SER A 71 10.79 -4.11 -1.24
C SER A 71 10.19 -2.75 -0.88
N ASP A 72 8.88 -2.68 -0.63
CA ASP A 72 8.17 -1.44 -0.38
C ASP A 72 8.20 -1.03 1.10
N GLY A 73 8.49 -1.97 1.99
CA GLY A 73 8.58 -1.73 3.42
C GLY A 73 9.56 -0.62 3.82
N PRO A 74 10.81 -0.67 3.36
CA PRO A 74 11.79 0.39 3.61
C PRO A 74 11.37 1.75 3.03
N VAL A 75 10.64 1.77 1.90
CA VAL A 75 10.13 3.01 1.29
C VAL A 75 9.04 3.61 2.16
N LEU A 76 8.08 2.80 2.62
CA LEU A 76 7.03 3.24 3.53
C LEU A 76 7.61 3.76 4.84
N GLY A 77 8.57 3.04 5.44
CA GLY A 77 9.27 3.46 6.65
C GLY A 77 9.90 4.84 6.52
N ARG A 78 10.66 5.08 5.44
CA ARG A 78 11.28 6.40 5.17
C ARG A 78 10.26 7.51 4.99
N THR A 79 9.19 7.26 4.23
CA THR A 79 8.11 8.24 4.01
C THR A 79 7.44 8.62 5.32
N LEU A 80 7.12 7.62 6.16
CA LEU A 80 6.53 7.80 7.47
C LEU A 80 7.44 8.55 8.45
N THR A 81 8.76 8.41 8.35
CA THR A 81 9.73 9.20 9.13
C THR A 81 9.77 10.65 8.65
N ARG A 82 9.76 10.88 7.33
CA ARG A 82 9.73 12.24 6.75
C ARG A 82 8.47 13.01 7.14
N LEU A 83 7.31 12.35 7.15
CA LEU A 83 6.04 12.98 7.53
C LEU A 83 6.06 13.50 8.97
N SER A 84 6.68 12.77 9.89
CA SER A 84 6.85 13.23 11.28
C SER A 84 7.78 14.45 11.38
N ALA A 85 8.81 14.53 10.54
CA ALA A 85 9.75 15.66 10.54
C ALA A 85 9.21 16.92 9.83
N ALA A 86 8.34 16.75 8.82
CA ALA A 86 7.82 17.86 8.02
C ALA A 86 6.90 18.83 8.80
N GLY A 87 6.21 18.33 9.84
CA GLY A 87 5.32 19.14 10.68
C GLY A 87 5.98 19.84 11.87
N SER A 88 7.32 19.89 11.92
CA SER A 88 8.11 20.50 13.01
C SER A 88 8.73 21.86 12.63
N ARG A 89 8.28 22.49 11.55
CA ARG A 89 8.70 23.84 11.13
C ARG A 89 7.64 24.89 11.48
#